data_AF-U7P262-F1
#
_entry.id   AF-U7P262-F1
#
_cell.length_a   1.000
_cell.length_b   1.000
_cell.length_c   1.000
_cell.angle_alpha   90.00
_cell.angle_beta   90.00
_cell.angle_gamma   90.00
#
_symmetry.space_group_name_H-M   'P 1'
#
loop_
_entity.id
_entity.type
_entity.pdbx_description
1 polymer ?
#
loop_
_entity_poly.entity_id
_entity_poly.type
_entity_poly.pdbx_seq_one_letter_code
_entity_poly.pdbx_strand_id
1 'polypeptide(L)'
;MILRTLSLLRSLQGARDTADEARGRVQQASDYRWLRDQLRHGAVVDEAARLADGTPALAIALAYPATAKRLAGGHWPEAPEARERCHVAGSHACRAAGAPAYRTLESLSRGVAEGAIAVLRDAARFQYLLERDALELAWRRPERLPAGLAAALPAASGASGWFLLTLRVPGTQPPPRLGGAWLDERLDRYRRILPHSG
;
A
#
# COMPACT_ATOMS: atom_id res chain seq x y z
N MET A 1 35.87 -32.43 -8.73
CA MET A 1 34.93 -32.34 -7.59
C MET A 1 34.40 -30.92 -7.35
N ILE A 2 35.22 -29.88 -7.54
CA ILE A 2 34.87 -28.45 -7.36
C ILE A 2 33.67 -27.98 -8.21
N LEU A 3 33.53 -28.46 -9.45
CA LEU A 3 32.42 -28.07 -10.36
C LEU A 3 31.03 -28.54 -9.89
N ARG A 4 30.93 -29.66 -9.16
CA ARG A 4 29.66 -30.13 -8.58
C ARG A 4 29.24 -29.28 -7.39
N THR A 5 30.20 -28.85 -6.56
CA THR A 5 29.94 -27.97 -5.41
C THR A 5 29.47 -26.58 -5.86
N LEU A 6 30.07 -26.02 -6.91
CA LEU A 6 29.63 -24.74 -7.50
C LEU A 6 28.24 -24.82 -8.13
N SER A 7 27.89 -25.95 -8.77
CA SER A 7 26.55 -26.17 -9.34
C SER A 7 25.48 -26.29 -8.25
N LEU A 8 25.79 -26.95 -7.13
CA LEU A 8 24.90 -27.06 -5.97
C LEU A 8 24.70 -25.70 -5.27
N LEU A 9 25.77 -24.91 -5.09
CA LEU A 9 25.66 -23.57 -4.53
C LEU A 9 24.81 -22.66 -5.41
N ARG A 10 24.96 -22.73 -6.73
CA ARG A 10 24.14 -21.95 -7.68
C ARG A 10 22.67 -22.39 -7.71
N SER A 11 22.40 -23.70 -7.56
CA SER A 11 21.04 -24.23 -7.43
C SER A 11 20.37 -23.80 -6.12
N LEU A 12 21.10 -23.87 -5.00
CA LEU A 12 20.61 -23.39 -3.70
C LEU A 12 20.38 -21.88 -3.68
N GLN A 13 21.25 -21.12 -4.36
CA GLN A 13 21.08 -19.69 -4.52
C GLN A 13 19.84 -19.37 -5.36
N GLY A 14 19.65 -20.03 -6.51
CA GLY A 14 18.44 -19.86 -7.33
C GLY A 14 17.15 -20.25 -6.60
N ALA A 15 17.17 -21.32 -5.80
CA ALA A 15 16.01 -21.72 -4.98
C ALA A 15 15.69 -20.69 -3.89
N ARG A 16 16.72 -20.09 -3.28
CA ARG A 16 16.57 -19.02 -2.29
C ARG A 16 15.98 -17.75 -2.91
N ASP A 17 16.52 -17.32 -4.05
CA ASP A 17 16.05 -16.13 -4.76
C ASP A 17 14.57 -16.29 -5.16
N THR A 18 14.20 -17.47 -5.66
CA THR A 18 12.80 -17.81 -5.98
C THR A 18 11.89 -17.77 -4.74
N ALA A 19 12.39 -18.23 -3.58
CA ALA A 19 11.62 -18.23 -2.35
C ALA A 19 11.44 -16.81 -1.77
N ASP A 20 12.45 -15.97 -1.85
CA ASP A 20 12.38 -14.57 -1.39
C ASP A 20 11.49 -13.73 -2.32
N GLU A 21 11.53 -13.96 -3.63
CA GLU A 21 10.57 -13.38 -4.59
C GLU A 21 9.13 -13.80 -4.30
N ALA A 22 8.90 -15.10 -4.05
CA ALA A 22 7.58 -15.61 -3.70
C ALA A 22 7.05 -14.96 -2.41
N ARG A 23 7.90 -14.82 -1.38
CA ARG A 23 7.54 -14.10 -0.15
C ARG A 23 7.19 -12.64 -0.43
N GLY A 24 7.97 -11.97 -1.27
CA GLY A 24 7.71 -10.60 -1.70
C GLY A 24 6.33 -10.46 -2.33
N ARG A 25 5.98 -11.33 -3.29
CA ARG A 25 4.66 -11.31 -3.95
C ARG A 25 3.52 -11.58 -2.99
N VAL A 26 3.69 -12.52 -2.06
CA VAL A 26 2.65 -12.80 -1.06
C VAL A 26 2.47 -11.62 -0.11
N GLN A 27 3.55 -10.95 0.30
CA GLN A 27 3.46 -9.72 1.10
C GLN A 27 2.72 -8.62 0.32
N GLN A 28 3.05 -8.39 -0.95
CA GLN A 28 2.37 -7.40 -1.80
C GLN A 28 0.87 -7.71 -1.93
N ALA A 29 0.50 -8.98 -2.13
CA ALA A 29 -0.90 -9.40 -2.17
C ALA A 29 -1.61 -9.13 -0.84
N SER A 30 -0.97 -9.41 0.29
CA SER A 30 -1.50 -9.13 1.62
C SER A 30 -1.69 -7.63 1.85
N ASP A 31 -0.72 -6.80 1.48
CA ASP A 31 -0.80 -5.34 1.58
C ASP A 31 -1.93 -4.79 0.70
N TYR A 32 -2.10 -5.33 -0.52
CA TYR A 32 -3.20 -4.98 -1.40
C TYR A 32 -4.56 -5.32 -0.83
N ARG A 33 -4.74 -6.54 -0.31
CA ARG A 33 -6.01 -6.97 0.29
C ARG A 33 -6.38 -6.14 1.50
N TRP A 34 -5.40 -5.85 2.35
CA TRP A 34 -5.58 -4.93 3.46
C TRP A 34 -6.04 -3.56 2.95
N LEU A 35 -5.34 -2.96 1.98
CA LEU A 35 -5.69 -1.66 1.41
C LEU A 35 -7.10 -1.64 0.80
N ARG A 36 -7.42 -2.69 0.04
CA ARG A 36 -8.74 -2.94 -0.58
C ARG A 36 -9.86 -2.95 0.46
N ASP A 37 -9.63 -3.58 1.62
CA ASP A 37 -10.59 -3.62 2.71
C ASP A 37 -10.72 -2.28 3.43
N GLN A 38 -9.61 -1.56 3.60
CA GLN A 38 -9.60 -0.25 4.28
C GLN A 38 -10.30 0.83 3.46
N LEU A 39 -10.32 0.73 2.13
CA LEU A 39 -10.80 1.77 1.23
C LEU A 39 -12.20 2.33 1.54
N ARG A 40 -13.08 1.50 2.10
CA ARG A 40 -14.44 1.90 2.53
C ARG A 40 -14.45 2.97 3.62
N HIS A 41 -13.34 3.16 4.32
CA HIS A 41 -13.14 4.17 5.36
C HIS A 41 -12.40 5.41 4.84
N GLY A 42 -12.07 5.46 3.55
CA GLY A 42 -11.38 6.57 2.93
C GLY A 42 -12.32 7.73 2.58
N ALA A 43 -11.72 8.89 2.33
CA ALA A 43 -12.38 10.05 1.74
C ALA A 43 -11.57 10.54 0.54
N VAL A 44 -12.24 11.02 -0.50
CA VAL A 44 -11.58 11.72 -1.60
C VAL A 44 -11.12 13.08 -1.09
N VAL A 45 -9.83 13.35 -1.19
CA VAL A 45 -9.21 14.59 -0.71
C VAL A 45 -8.73 15.49 -1.85
N ASP A 46 -8.54 14.93 -3.04
CA ASP A 46 -8.22 15.68 -4.26
C ASP A 46 -8.71 14.91 -5.49
N GLU A 47 -9.56 15.55 -6.29
CA GLU A 47 -10.09 14.99 -7.56
C GLU A 47 -9.24 15.37 -8.78
N ALA A 48 -8.34 16.35 -8.63
CA ALA A 48 -7.45 16.82 -9.68
C ALA A 48 -6.06 16.16 -9.62
N ALA A 49 -5.88 15.17 -8.75
CA ALA A 49 -4.61 14.48 -8.57
C ALA A 49 -4.11 13.81 -9.86
N ARG A 50 -2.82 13.47 -9.85
CA ARG A 50 -2.11 12.82 -10.95
C ARG A 50 -1.21 11.71 -10.41
N LEU A 51 -1.10 10.62 -11.16
CA LEU A 51 -0.04 9.62 -10.96
C LEU A 51 1.30 10.16 -11.45
N ALA A 52 2.40 9.46 -11.10
CA ALA A 52 3.76 9.84 -11.50
C ALA A 52 3.95 9.98 -13.02
N ASP A 53 3.20 9.22 -13.82
CA ASP A 53 3.22 9.27 -15.28
C ASP A 53 2.29 10.35 -15.88
N GLY A 54 1.66 11.17 -15.05
CA GLY A 54 0.70 12.20 -15.48
C GLY A 54 -0.72 11.69 -15.73
N THR A 55 -1.01 10.40 -15.49
CA THR A 55 -2.37 9.87 -15.60
C THR A 55 -3.30 10.56 -14.59
N PRO A 56 -4.48 11.06 -15.01
CA PRO A 56 -5.49 11.59 -14.09
C PRO A 56 -5.86 10.61 -12.99
N ALA A 57 -5.89 11.08 -11.75
CA ALA A 57 -6.13 10.27 -10.57
C ALA A 57 -6.99 10.99 -9.54
N LEU A 58 -7.59 10.19 -8.66
CA LEU A 58 -8.24 10.65 -7.44
C LEU A 58 -7.32 10.32 -6.27
N ALA A 59 -7.02 11.31 -5.43
CA ALA A 59 -6.35 11.08 -4.16
C ALA A 59 -7.38 10.74 -3.09
N ILE A 60 -7.23 9.56 -2.50
CA ILE A 60 -8.06 9.06 -1.42
C ILE A 60 -7.20 8.99 -0.17
N ALA A 61 -7.64 9.62 0.91
CA ALA A 61 -6.95 9.55 2.20
C ALA A 61 -7.66 8.56 3.14
N LEU A 62 -6.87 7.67 3.73
CA LEU A 62 -7.25 6.82 4.85
C LEU A 62 -6.57 7.36 6.11
N ALA A 63 -7.37 7.69 7.13
CA ALA A 63 -6.88 8.27 8.36
C ALA A 63 -6.72 7.24 9.48
N TYR A 64 -5.59 7.32 10.16
CA TYR A 64 -5.19 6.41 11.21
C TYR A 64 -4.68 7.22 12.41
N PRO A 65 -5.14 6.96 13.64
CA PRO A 65 -4.65 7.69 14.80
C PRO A 65 -3.14 7.43 14.98
N ALA A 66 -2.39 8.48 15.29
CA ALA A 66 -0.94 8.44 15.52
C ALA A 66 -0.61 7.89 16.92
N THR A 67 -0.93 6.61 17.15
CA THR A 67 -0.61 5.92 18.39
C THR A 67 0.90 5.83 18.62
N ALA A 68 1.33 5.70 19.87
CA ALA A 68 2.75 5.54 20.21
C ALA A 68 3.40 4.38 19.44
N LYS A 69 2.68 3.27 19.25
CA LYS A 69 3.15 2.13 18.47
C LYS A 69 3.43 2.47 16.99
N ARG A 70 2.58 3.28 16.35
CA ARG A 70 2.78 3.70 14.95
C ARG A 70 3.88 4.74 14.82
N LEU A 71 3.97 5.66 15.79
CA LEU A 71 5.06 6.63 15.86
C LEU A 71 6.42 5.95 16.05
N ALA A 72 6.48 4.84 16.79
CA ALA A 72 7.69 4.03 16.91
C ALA A 72 8.02 3.22 15.64
N GLY A 73 7.03 2.96 14.78
CA GLY A 73 7.17 2.10 13.60
C GLY A 73 7.85 2.76 12.40
N GLY A 74 7.93 4.07 12.36
CA GLY A 74 8.76 4.83 11.43
C GLY A 74 9.68 5.74 12.22
N HIS A 75 10.87 6.06 11.72
CA HIS A 75 11.76 7.04 12.35
C HIS A 75 11.18 8.47 12.23
N TRP A 76 10.01 8.69 12.83
CA TRP A 76 9.29 9.94 12.78
C TRP A 76 9.94 10.95 13.73
N PRO A 77 10.19 12.19 13.28
CA PRO A 77 10.70 13.23 14.16
C PRO A 77 9.78 13.46 15.38
N GLU A 78 10.38 13.82 16.51
CA GLU A 78 9.64 14.20 17.72
C GLU A 78 8.88 15.52 17.52
N ALA A 79 9.53 16.50 16.88
CA ALA A 79 8.94 17.81 16.60
C ALA A 79 7.80 17.71 15.57
N PRO A 80 6.57 18.17 15.88
CA PRO A 80 5.43 18.13 14.98
C PRO A 80 5.66 18.79 13.61
N GLU A 81 6.35 19.93 13.56
CA GLU A 81 6.66 20.66 12.33
C GLU A 81 7.62 19.88 11.42
N ALA A 82 8.59 19.18 12.02
CA ALA A 82 9.49 18.30 11.27
C ALA A 82 8.73 17.08 10.75
N ARG A 83 7.83 16.52 11.58
CA ARG A 83 7.04 15.34 11.22
C ARG A 83 6.10 15.59 10.05
N GLU A 84 5.49 16.77 9.95
CA GLU A 84 4.61 17.12 8.81
C GLU A 84 5.35 17.18 7.46
N ARG A 85 6.66 17.46 7.48
CA ARG A 85 7.50 17.48 6.28
C ARG A 85 7.96 16.08 5.86
N CYS A 86 7.87 15.11 6.76
CA CYS A 86 8.23 13.73 6.47
C CYS A 86 7.04 12.96 5.90
N HIS A 87 7.35 12.05 4.97
CA HIS A 87 6.40 11.08 4.45
C HIS A 87 7.10 9.74 4.21
N VAL A 88 6.31 8.67 4.17
CA VAL A 88 6.77 7.32 3.81
C VAL A 88 6.03 6.91 2.54
N ALA A 89 6.77 6.68 1.46
CA ALA A 89 6.19 6.29 0.18
C ALA A 89 6.28 4.78 -0.09
N GLY A 90 5.53 4.33 -1.10
CA GLY A 90 5.66 2.99 -1.67
C GLY A 90 5.26 1.86 -0.72
N SER A 91 6.00 0.75 -0.78
CA SER A 91 5.66 -0.52 -0.08
C SER A 91 5.66 -0.38 1.44
N HIS A 92 6.41 0.59 1.97
CA HIS A 92 6.47 0.85 3.40
C HIS A 92 5.28 1.67 3.91
N ALA A 93 4.57 2.39 3.04
CA ALA A 93 3.44 3.25 3.42
C ALA A 93 2.31 2.44 4.07
N CYS A 94 1.93 1.31 3.46
CA CYS A 94 0.88 0.43 4.01
C CYS A 94 1.31 -0.18 5.35
N ARG A 95 2.57 -0.65 5.47
CA ARG A 95 3.07 -1.23 6.72
C ARG A 95 3.20 -0.21 7.85
N ALA A 96 3.65 1.00 7.54
CA ALA A 96 3.69 2.09 8.50
C ALA A 96 2.28 2.53 8.94
N ALA A 97 1.27 2.39 8.06
CA ALA A 97 -0.14 2.58 8.41
C ALA A 97 -0.71 1.43 9.28
N GLY A 98 -0.07 0.26 9.27
CA GLY A 98 -0.41 -0.90 10.09
C GLY A 98 -0.88 -2.14 9.32
N ALA A 99 -0.60 -2.23 8.02
CA ALA A 99 -0.81 -3.45 7.26
C ALA A 99 -0.06 -4.64 7.90
N PRO A 100 -0.66 -5.83 7.96
CA PRO A 100 -0.03 -6.99 8.59
C PRO A 100 1.21 -7.42 7.81
N ALA A 101 2.29 -7.70 8.55
CA ALA A 101 3.44 -8.39 7.99
C ALA A 101 3.08 -9.86 7.78
N TYR A 102 3.41 -10.38 6.59
CA TYR A 102 3.41 -11.79 6.28
C TYR A 102 4.37 -12.51 7.26
N ARG A 103 3.84 -13.26 8.23
CA ARG A 103 4.65 -13.87 9.30
C ARG A 103 4.53 -15.40 9.42
N THR A 104 3.65 -16.08 8.70
CA THR A 104 3.47 -17.55 8.88
C THR A 104 3.39 -18.34 7.58
N LEU A 105 4.00 -19.53 7.57
CA LEU A 105 3.87 -20.55 6.52
C LEU A 105 2.41 -20.94 6.23
N GLU A 106 1.51 -20.83 7.22
CA GLU A 106 0.07 -21.00 7.04
C GLU A 106 -0.56 -19.97 6.09
N SER A 107 0.03 -18.77 6.00
CA SER A 107 -0.44 -17.73 5.07
C SER A 107 0.00 -18.05 3.62
N LEU A 108 1.13 -18.72 3.43
CA LEU A 108 1.55 -19.30 2.14
C LEU A 108 0.63 -20.47 1.76
N SER A 109 0.32 -21.38 2.68
CA SER A 109 -0.58 -22.50 2.40
C SER A 109 -2.01 -22.04 2.11
N ARG A 110 -2.49 -20.99 2.80
CA ARG A 110 -3.78 -20.36 2.52
C ARG A 110 -3.77 -19.54 1.22
N GLY A 111 -2.67 -18.86 0.89
CA GLY A 111 -2.49 -18.20 -0.42
C GLY A 111 -2.45 -19.19 -1.59
N VAL A 112 -1.91 -20.40 -1.37
CA VAL A 112 -1.99 -21.51 -2.32
C VAL A 112 -3.42 -22.07 -2.39
N ALA A 113 -4.12 -22.21 -1.26
CA ALA A 113 -5.50 -22.70 -1.18
C ALA A 113 -6.55 -21.72 -1.77
N GLU A 114 -6.33 -20.41 -1.66
CA GLU A 114 -7.14 -19.36 -2.30
C GLU A 114 -6.85 -19.20 -3.79
N GLY A 115 -5.89 -19.98 -4.32
CA GLY A 115 -5.49 -20.02 -5.72
C GLY A 115 -4.32 -19.07 -6.00
N ALA A 116 -3.20 -19.65 -6.46
CA ALA A 116 -1.99 -18.92 -6.81
C ALA A 116 -2.24 -17.74 -7.79
N ILE A 117 -3.23 -17.89 -8.69
CA ILE A 117 -3.64 -16.83 -9.64
C ILE A 117 -4.19 -15.59 -8.93
N ALA A 118 -4.95 -15.75 -7.84
CA ALA A 118 -5.50 -14.63 -7.09
C ALA A 118 -4.39 -13.84 -6.38
N VAL A 119 -3.44 -14.55 -5.77
CA VAL A 119 -2.26 -13.93 -5.14
C VAL A 119 -1.44 -13.16 -6.16
N LEU A 120 -1.15 -13.75 -7.32
CA LEU A 120 -0.40 -13.06 -8.39
C LEU A 120 -1.14 -11.84 -8.91
N ARG A 121 -2.47 -11.91 -9.03
CA ARG A 121 -3.29 -10.78 -9.48
C ARG A 121 -3.23 -9.63 -8.50
N ASP A 122 -3.44 -9.90 -7.21
CA ASP A 122 -3.41 -8.90 -6.14
C ASP A 122 -2.01 -8.30 -5.99
N ALA A 123 -0.96 -9.12 -6.03
CA ALA A 123 0.42 -8.65 -6.02
C ALA A 123 0.70 -7.72 -7.20
N ALA A 124 0.25 -8.08 -8.42
CA ALA A 124 0.42 -7.23 -9.60
C ALA A 124 -0.40 -5.92 -9.52
N ARG A 125 -1.55 -5.89 -8.84
CA ARG A 125 -2.29 -4.65 -8.59
C ARG A 125 -1.52 -3.75 -7.63
N PHE A 126 -0.94 -4.33 -6.58
CA PHE A 126 -0.09 -3.58 -5.65
C PHE A 126 1.15 -3.04 -6.35
N GLN A 127 1.83 -3.89 -7.12
CA GLN A 127 3.03 -3.54 -7.87
C GLN A 127 2.77 -2.35 -8.80
N TYR A 128 1.62 -2.34 -9.49
CA TYR A 128 1.21 -1.19 -10.29
C TYR A 128 1.09 0.10 -9.45
N LEU A 129 0.53 0.04 -8.24
CA LEU A 129 0.48 1.22 -7.36
C LEU A 129 1.87 1.71 -6.95
N LEU A 130 2.81 0.78 -6.73
CA LEU A 130 4.20 1.11 -6.39
C LEU A 130 4.91 1.77 -7.57
N GLU A 131 4.79 1.21 -8.77
CA GLU A 131 5.40 1.74 -10.00
C GLU A 131 4.90 3.13 -10.38
N ARG A 132 3.74 3.55 -9.84
CA ARG A 132 3.12 4.85 -10.12
C ARG A 132 3.22 5.84 -8.97
N ASP A 133 4.04 5.54 -7.95
CA ASP A 133 4.17 6.32 -6.71
C ASP A 133 2.82 6.73 -6.12
N ALA A 134 1.89 5.77 -6.17
CA ALA A 134 0.49 6.00 -5.82
C ALA A 134 0.22 5.93 -4.32
N LEU A 135 1.22 5.58 -3.51
CA LEU A 135 1.08 5.35 -2.07
C LEU A 135 2.01 6.25 -1.29
N GLU A 136 1.43 7.04 -0.39
CA GLU A 136 2.15 7.98 0.47
C GLU A 136 1.49 8.03 1.84
N LEU A 137 2.28 7.84 2.90
CA LEU A 137 1.84 8.01 4.27
C LEU A 137 2.47 9.28 4.85
N ALA A 138 1.65 10.22 5.29
CA ALA A 138 2.11 11.44 5.94
C ALA A 138 1.46 11.61 7.31
N TRP A 139 2.16 12.25 8.25
CA TRP A 139 1.54 12.67 9.50
C TRP A 139 0.98 14.08 9.39
N ARG A 140 -0.18 14.31 9.99
CA ARG A 140 -0.84 15.62 10.06
C ARG A 140 -1.38 15.87 11.46
N ARG A 141 -1.32 17.13 11.87
CA ARG A 141 -2.05 17.60 13.05
C ARG A 141 -3.56 17.56 12.81
N PRO A 142 -4.39 17.45 13.85
CA PRO A 142 -5.83 17.52 13.72
C PRO A 142 -6.32 18.77 12.98
N GLU A 143 -5.68 19.92 13.20
CA GLU A 143 -6.07 21.20 12.60
C GLU A 143 -5.70 21.31 11.11
N ARG A 144 -4.84 20.43 10.61
CA ARG A 144 -4.40 20.39 9.20
C ARG A 144 -4.99 19.20 8.43
N LEU A 145 -6.03 18.57 8.97
CA LEU A 145 -6.76 17.54 8.25
C LEU A 145 -7.61 18.14 7.13
N PRO A 146 -7.76 17.45 5.99
CA PRO A 146 -8.74 17.82 4.98
C PRO A 146 -10.15 17.87 5.59
N ALA A 147 -10.91 18.93 5.30
CA ALA A 147 -12.20 19.19 5.96
C ALA A 147 -13.20 18.01 5.86
N GLY A 148 -13.28 17.38 4.68
CA GLY A 148 -14.14 16.21 4.47
C GLY A 148 -13.72 14.98 5.28
N LEU A 149 -12.42 14.86 5.59
CA LEU A 149 -11.88 13.78 6.41
C LEU A 149 -12.03 14.09 7.90
N ALA A 150 -11.78 15.33 8.33
CA ALA A 150 -11.91 15.75 9.72
C ALA A 150 -13.32 15.50 10.29
N ALA A 151 -14.36 15.75 9.50
CA ALA A 151 -15.76 15.53 9.90
C ALA A 151 -16.11 14.05 10.13
N ALA A 152 -15.41 13.13 9.47
CA ALA A 152 -15.68 11.70 9.56
C ALA A 152 -14.91 11.00 10.70
N LEU A 153 -13.99 11.72 11.37
CA LEU A 153 -13.09 11.12 12.35
C LEU A 153 -13.56 11.35 13.80
N PRO A 154 -13.39 10.35 14.67
CA PRO A 154 -13.71 10.50 16.08
C PRO A 154 -12.74 11.49 16.75
N ALA A 155 -13.29 12.54 17.36
CA ALA A 155 -12.52 13.60 18.02
C ALA A 155 -11.54 13.08 19.10
N ALA A 156 -11.91 11.99 19.79
CA ALA A 156 -11.14 11.45 20.92
C ALA A 156 -9.85 10.68 20.52
N SER A 157 -9.69 10.28 19.25
CA SER A 157 -8.59 9.38 18.85
C SER A 157 -7.35 10.09 18.28
N GLY A 158 -7.40 11.41 18.13
CA GLY A 158 -6.43 12.19 17.35
C GLY A 158 -5.50 13.11 18.13
N ALA A 159 -5.43 13.02 19.46
CA ALA A 159 -4.69 14.00 20.29
C ALA A 159 -3.20 14.14 19.88
N SER A 160 -2.57 13.05 19.45
CA SER A 160 -1.18 13.03 18.96
C SER A 160 -1.05 13.19 17.43
N GLY A 161 -2.14 13.60 16.77
CA GLY A 161 -2.26 13.71 15.31
C GLY A 161 -2.70 12.43 14.60
N TRP A 162 -2.64 12.49 13.27
CA TRP A 162 -3.17 11.47 12.38
C TRP A 162 -2.14 11.10 11.31
N PHE A 163 -2.03 9.82 11.02
CA PHE A 163 -1.37 9.31 9.83
C PHE A 163 -2.39 9.21 8.69
N LEU A 164 -2.11 9.89 7.59
CA LEU A 164 -2.91 9.88 6.37
C LEU A 164 -2.21 9.03 5.32
N LEU A 165 -2.75 7.86 5.06
CA LEU A 165 -2.35 7.04 3.92
C LEU A 165 -3.12 7.53 2.69
N THR A 166 -2.42 8.25 1.83
CA THR A 166 -2.93 8.72 0.54
C THR A 166 -2.70 7.65 -0.51
N LEU A 167 -3.79 7.23 -1.14
CA LEU A 167 -3.82 6.35 -2.30
C LEU A 167 -4.28 7.17 -3.51
N ARG A 168 -3.44 7.25 -4.54
CA ARG A 168 -3.82 7.83 -5.84
C ARG A 168 -4.37 6.72 -6.74
N VAL A 169 -5.65 6.77 -7.07
CA VAL A 169 -6.30 5.78 -7.94
C VAL A 169 -6.55 6.42 -9.30
N PRO A 170 -6.14 5.79 -10.43
CA PRO A 170 -6.35 6.36 -11.75
C PRO A 170 -7.84 6.58 -12.02
N GLY A 171 -8.20 7.80 -12.41
CA GLY A 171 -9.56 8.22 -12.72
C GLY A 171 -9.86 9.69 -12.47
N THR A 172 -11.00 10.10 -13.01
CA THR A 172 -11.50 11.48 -12.97
C THR A 172 -12.87 11.59 -12.30
N GLN A 173 -13.52 10.46 -11.97
CA GLN A 173 -14.84 10.45 -11.36
C GLN A 173 -14.85 9.53 -10.15
N PRO A 174 -15.15 10.05 -8.95
CA PRO A 174 -15.28 9.22 -7.77
C PRO A 174 -16.52 8.32 -7.87
N PRO A 175 -16.45 7.08 -7.33
CA PRO A 175 -17.63 6.23 -7.26
C PRO A 175 -18.60 6.78 -6.21
N PRO A 176 -19.90 6.43 -6.28
CA PRO A 176 -20.87 6.80 -5.25
C PRO A 176 -20.48 6.24 -3.86
N ARG A 177 -19.72 5.14 -3.83
CA ARG A 177 -19.13 4.59 -2.61
C ARG A 177 -17.75 4.04 -2.89
N LEU A 178 -16.78 4.43 -2.05
CA LEU A 178 -15.44 3.85 -2.07
C LEU A 178 -15.49 2.41 -1.56
N GLY A 179 -14.88 1.49 -2.31
CA GLY A 179 -14.89 0.08 -1.96
C GLY A 179 -13.92 -0.74 -2.81
N GLY A 180 -13.52 -1.89 -2.27
CA GLY A 180 -12.48 -2.72 -2.87
C GLY A 180 -12.77 -3.19 -4.29
N ALA A 181 -14.04 -3.47 -4.62
CA ALA A 181 -14.42 -3.88 -5.98
C ALA A 181 -14.19 -2.76 -7.02
N TRP A 182 -14.44 -1.51 -6.63
CA TRP A 182 -14.14 -0.36 -7.48
C TRP A 182 -12.63 -0.22 -7.70
N LEU A 183 -11.82 -0.35 -6.64
CA LEU A 183 -10.36 -0.30 -6.77
C LEU A 183 -9.84 -1.38 -7.72
N ASP A 184 -10.30 -2.62 -7.56
CA ASP A 184 -9.97 -3.74 -8.43
C ASP A 184 -10.27 -3.40 -9.90
N GLU A 185 -11.47 -2.87 -10.18
CA GLU A 185 -11.89 -2.50 -11.53
C GLU A 185 -11.03 -1.38 -12.13
N ARG A 186 -10.72 -0.33 -11.34
CA ARG A 186 -9.87 0.78 -11.80
C ARG A 186 -8.46 0.29 -12.11
N LEU A 187 -7.84 -0.47 -11.22
CA LEU A 187 -6.47 -0.93 -11.44
C LEU A 187 -6.38 -1.94 -12.58
N ASP A 188 -7.33 -2.86 -12.70
CA ASP A 188 -7.34 -3.82 -13.80
C ASP A 188 -7.55 -3.13 -15.15
N ARG A 189 -8.40 -2.09 -15.21
CA ARG A 189 -8.61 -1.30 -16.43
C ARG A 189 -7.32 -0.62 -16.88
N TYR A 190 -6.62 0.08 -15.98
CA TYR A 190 -5.43 0.84 -16.35
C TYR A 190 -4.19 -0.05 -16.53
N ARG A 191 -4.07 -1.17 -15.80
CA ARG A 191 -3.04 -2.18 -16.06
C ARG A 191 -3.14 -2.81 -17.44
N ARG A 192 -4.35 -2.95 -18.01
CA ARG A 192 -4.55 -3.48 -19.36
C ARG A 192 -4.22 -2.46 -20.45
N ILE A 193 -4.34 -1.17 -20.15
CA ILE A 193 -4.14 -0.08 -21.12
C ILE A 193 -2.66 0.30 -21.24
N LEU A 194 -1.84 -0.02 -20.23
CA LEU A 194 -0.42 0.28 -20.27
C LEU A 194 0.36 -0.90 -20.87
N PRO A 195 1.14 -0.69 -21.95
CA PRO A 195 2.03 -1.73 -22.45
C PRO A 195 3.00 -2.11 -21.34
N HIS A 196 3.15 -3.41 -21.08
CA HIS A 196 4.22 -3.92 -20.23
C HIS A 196 5.54 -3.47 -20.86
N SER A 197 6.23 -2.54 -20.22
CA SER A 197 7.65 -2.35 -20.46
C SER A 197 8.34 -3.63 -19.98
N GLY A 198 8.71 -4.48 -20.92
CA GLY A 198 9.54 -5.66 -20.69
C GLY A 198 10.98 -5.29 -20.39
#